data_AF-A0A9X1ZCI0-F1
#
_entry.id   AF-A0A9X1ZCI0-F1
#
_cell.length_a   1.000
_cell.length_b   1.000
_cell.length_c   1.000
_cell.angle_alpha   90.00
_cell.angle_beta   90.00
_cell.angle_gamma   90.00
#
_symmetry.space_group_name_H-M   'P 1'
#
loop_
_entity.id
_entity.type
_entity.pdbx_description
1 polymer ?
#
loop_
_entity_poly.entity_id
_entity_poly.type
_entity_poly.pdbx_seq_one_letter_code
_entity_poly.pdbx_strand_id
1 'polypeptide(L)'
;MAIVICWLSELELWNFEQLKNTIFWCVSVGFMSLFKLEKIKKDKHFFKHSVLGNLKLLAILQFVVGVYTFALWIEVLLVPVLALLGAMLTIAETDKKHHQVKVVLEYCLSSFGIVLIVYTLYMLMSDFGEFGKEKTAYDFFVPPLLTLCYLPFVFFMLVYSTYEQVFVRLKFSIKSRLHRYAAKFYAFILFNFRLSLLERWSFQVAKASIESHSDLIDTFKYIFKVRHSEKNPKEVPKEQGWSPYKAKEFLVNEGVNTGFYNRSFEDEWFASSPMKEFSDGIIPDKIAYYIEGSEDVVKVLKLRVYVNDASRTDQACEKLEAMAEALSISSLGLPLSDEMKSAISGCNSYSEKVEGKTIALVVKHWPNHEFNGFDLTILISSI
;
A
#
# COMPACT_ATOMS: atom_id res chain seq x y z
N MET A 1 13.75 -19.13 -13.93
CA MET A 1 13.36 -19.08 -15.35
C MET A 1 13.86 -20.26 -16.15
N ALA A 2 15.16 -20.58 -16.17
CA ALA A 2 15.67 -21.77 -16.89
C ALA A 2 14.90 -23.06 -16.54
N ILE A 3 14.66 -23.33 -15.25
CA ILE A 3 13.86 -24.49 -14.78
C ILE A 3 12.43 -24.47 -15.33
N VAL A 4 11.79 -23.30 -15.37
CA VAL A 4 10.43 -23.14 -15.91
C VAL A 4 10.41 -23.42 -17.42
N ILE A 5 11.42 -22.94 -18.15
CA ILE A 5 11.55 -23.16 -19.59
C ILE A 5 11.78 -24.66 -19.87
N CYS A 6 12.67 -25.32 -19.13
CA CYS A 6 12.90 -26.76 -19.27
C CYS A 6 11.61 -27.54 -19.00
N TRP A 7 10.88 -27.21 -17.93
CA TRP A 7 9.62 -27.86 -17.59
C TRP A 7 8.52 -27.64 -18.65
N LEU A 8 8.38 -26.42 -19.17
CA LEU A 8 7.45 -26.13 -20.27
C LEU A 8 7.87 -26.83 -21.57
N SER A 9 9.17 -26.98 -21.82
CA SER A 9 9.69 -27.71 -22.97
C SER A 9 9.41 -29.21 -22.88
N GLU A 10 9.50 -29.81 -21.68
CA GLU A 10 9.13 -31.21 -21.45
C GLU A 10 7.64 -31.47 -21.65
N LEU A 11 6.80 -30.46 -21.41
CA LEU A 11 5.35 -30.51 -21.62
C LEU A 11 4.92 -30.20 -23.06
N GLU A 12 5.87 -30.01 -23.99
CA GLU A 12 5.59 -29.56 -25.37
C GLU A 12 4.80 -28.23 -25.40
N LEU A 13 4.99 -27.37 -24.39
CA LEU A 13 4.38 -26.05 -24.26
C LEU A 13 5.36 -24.91 -24.56
N TRP A 14 6.61 -25.23 -24.91
CA TRP A 14 7.64 -24.27 -25.28
C TRP A 14 8.67 -24.89 -26.24
N ASN A 15 9.12 -24.13 -27.23
CA ASN A 15 10.21 -24.52 -28.14
C ASN A 15 11.21 -23.37 -28.36
N PHE A 16 12.30 -23.63 -29.09
CA PHE A 16 13.36 -22.64 -29.31
C PHE A 16 12.89 -21.37 -30.06
N GLU A 17 11.82 -21.46 -30.85
CA GLU A 17 11.26 -20.30 -31.56
C GLU A 17 10.72 -19.25 -30.58
N GLN A 18 10.34 -19.67 -29.36
CA GLN A 18 9.83 -18.81 -28.29
C GLN A 18 10.91 -18.11 -27.48
N LEU A 19 12.19 -18.29 -27.83
CA LEU A 19 13.30 -17.66 -27.12
C LEU A 19 13.16 -16.12 -27.11
N LYS A 20 12.81 -15.50 -28.24
CA LYS A 20 12.61 -14.04 -28.35
C LYS A 20 11.53 -13.57 -27.38
N ASN A 21 10.37 -14.24 -27.38
CA ASN A 21 9.24 -13.90 -26.52
C ASN A 21 9.58 -14.08 -25.04
N THR A 22 10.35 -15.13 -24.72
CA THR A 22 10.79 -15.42 -23.36
C THR A 22 11.75 -14.36 -22.84
N ILE A 23 12.72 -13.91 -23.64
CA ILE A 23 13.66 -12.84 -23.27
C ILE A 23 12.89 -11.54 -23.05
N PHE A 24 12.03 -11.17 -24.00
CA PHE A 24 11.22 -9.96 -23.89
C PHE A 24 10.32 -9.98 -22.66
N TRP A 25 9.65 -11.12 -22.40
CA TRP A 25 8.82 -11.32 -21.21
C TRP A 25 9.67 -11.23 -19.91
N CYS A 26 10.86 -11.83 -19.89
CA CYS A 26 11.74 -11.78 -18.71
C CYS A 26 12.13 -10.35 -18.33
N VAL A 27 12.44 -9.49 -19.32
CA VAL A 27 12.84 -8.09 -19.06
C VAL A 27 11.63 -7.23 -18.69
N SER A 28 10.54 -7.34 -19.45
CA SER A 28 9.37 -6.48 -19.28
C SER A 28 8.54 -6.85 -18.05
N VAL A 29 8.24 -8.13 -17.87
CA VAL A 29 7.37 -8.64 -16.81
C VAL A 29 8.19 -9.13 -15.63
N GLY A 30 9.12 -10.06 -15.88
CA GLY A 30 9.87 -10.73 -14.83
C GLY A 30 10.70 -9.76 -13.99
N PHE A 31 11.56 -8.98 -14.64
CA PHE A 31 12.45 -8.05 -13.95
C PHE A 31 11.70 -6.87 -13.34
N MET A 32 10.74 -6.29 -14.07
CA MET A 32 9.98 -5.14 -13.59
C MET A 32 9.11 -5.47 -12.35
N SER A 33 8.63 -6.70 -12.22
CA SER A 33 7.88 -7.10 -11.03
C SER A 33 8.72 -7.09 -9.75
N LEU A 34 10.04 -7.34 -9.86
CA LEU A 34 10.94 -7.37 -8.70
C LEU A 34 11.07 -5.99 -8.06
N PHE A 35 11.12 -4.92 -8.86
CA PHE A 35 11.08 -3.54 -8.33
C PHE A 35 9.76 -3.19 -7.64
N LYS A 36 8.68 -3.86 -8.01
CA LYS A 36 7.35 -3.65 -7.40
C LYS A 36 7.15 -4.49 -6.12
N LEU A 37 8.11 -5.33 -5.71
CA LEU A 37 7.97 -6.19 -4.52
C LEU A 37 7.61 -5.42 -3.25
N GLU A 38 8.21 -4.25 -3.01
CA GLU A 38 7.88 -3.44 -1.83
C GLU A 38 6.45 -2.90 -1.86
N LYS A 39 5.93 -2.57 -3.05
CA LYS A 39 4.53 -2.16 -3.22
C LYS A 39 3.59 -3.35 -3.02
N ILE A 40 3.94 -4.52 -3.57
CA ILE A 40 3.21 -5.79 -3.38
C ILE A 40 3.11 -6.15 -1.89
N LYS A 41 4.17 -5.91 -1.13
CA LYS A 41 4.24 -6.21 0.30
C LYS A 41 3.29 -5.37 1.15
N LYS A 42 3.07 -4.10 0.79
CA LYS A 42 2.25 -3.15 1.57
C LYS A 42 0.74 -3.40 1.43
N ASP A 43 0.30 -3.94 0.30
CA ASP A 43 -1.12 -4.17 0.03
C ASP A 43 -1.40 -5.68 -0.14
N LYS A 44 -2.15 -6.24 0.82
CA LYS A 44 -2.51 -7.66 0.87
C LYS A 44 -3.36 -8.11 -0.32
N HIS A 45 -4.11 -7.19 -0.93
CA HIS A 45 -4.93 -7.45 -2.11
C HIS A 45 -4.19 -7.16 -3.42
N PHE A 46 -3.05 -6.46 -3.36
CA PHE A 46 -2.21 -6.11 -4.50
C PHE A 46 -1.70 -7.33 -5.25
N PHE A 47 -1.29 -8.39 -4.55
CA PHE A 47 -0.81 -9.59 -5.23
C PHE A 47 -1.92 -10.18 -6.11
N LYS A 48 -3.16 -10.25 -5.63
CA LYS A 48 -4.26 -10.78 -6.43
C LYS A 48 -4.74 -9.79 -7.50
N HIS A 49 -4.91 -8.51 -7.18
CA HIS A 49 -5.49 -7.53 -8.11
C HIS A 49 -4.45 -6.98 -9.09
N SER A 50 -3.27 -6.59 -8.59
CA SER A 50 -2.26 -5.91 -9.39
C SER A 50 -1.31 -6.88 -10.09
N VAL A 51 -0.90 -7.99 -9.44
CA VAL A 51 -0.01 -8.95 -10.12
C VAL A 51 -0.83 -9.78 -11.11
N LEU A 52 -1.94 -10.39 -10.71
CA LEU A 52 -2.75 -11.17 -11.66
C LEU A 52 -3.36 -10.29 -12.78
N GLY A 53 -3.85 -9.09 -12.44
CA GLY A 53 -4.49 -8.18 -13.41
C GLY A 53 -3.52 -7.55 -14.39
N ASN A 54 -2.41 -6.94 -13.91
CA ASN A 54 -1.45 -6.30 -14.80
C ASN A 54 -0.66 -7.32 -15.60
N LEU A 55 -0.33 -8.49 -15.04
CA LEU A 55 0.37 -9.51 -15.80
C LEU A 55 -0.52 -10.15 -16.87
N LYS A 56 -1.84 -10.27 -16.62
CA LYS A 56 -2.80 -10.69 -17.66
C LYS A 56 -2.90 -9.64 -18.78
N LEU A 57 -2.99 -8.35 -18.46
CA LEU A 57 -3.02 -7.28 -19.44
C LEU A 57 -1.71 -7.17 -20.24
N LEU A 58 -0.56 -7.26 -19.58
CA LEU A 58 0.75 -7.30 -20.23
C LEU A 58 0.90 -8.53 -21.12
N ALA A 59 0.39 -9.69 -20.70
CA ALA A 59 0.39 -10.90 -21.52
C ALA A 59 -0.55 -10.77 -22.73
N ILE A 60 -1.72 -10.13 -22.59
CA ILE A 60 -2.63 -9.83 -23.72
C ILE A 60 -1.99 -8.83 -24.67
N LEU A 61 -1.35 -7.78 -24.18
CA LEU A 61 -0.66 -6.79 -25.01
C LEU A 61 0.55 -7.43 -25.73
N GLN A 62 1.33 -8.23 -25.01
CA GLN A 62 2.43 -8.99 -25.59
C GLN A 62 1.95 -10.03 -26.60
N PHE A 63 0.77 -10.62 -26.39
CA PHE A 63 0.10 -11.48 -27.37
C PHE A 63 -0.23 -10.70 -28.65
N VAL A 64 -0.86 -9.52 -28.56
CA VAL A 64 -1.21 -8.78 -29.77
C VAL A 64 0.04 -8.33 -30.54
N VAL A 65 1.09 -7.92 -29.82
CA VAL A 65 2.37 -7.54 -30.43
C VAL A 65 3.16 -8.75 -30.96
N GLY A 66 3.01 -9.91 -30.32
CA GLY A 66 3.78 -11.13 -30.62
C GLY A 66 3.19 -12.00 -31.74
N VAL A 67 1.87 -12.12 -31.80
CA VAL A 67 1.16 -13.00 -32.76
C VAL A 67 1.11 -12.39 -34.15
N TYR A 68 1.09 -11.06 -34.25
CA TYR A 68 1.19 -10.36 -35.52
C TYR A 68 2.31 -9.33 -35.44
N THR A 69 3.52 -9.76 -35.82
CA THR A 69 4.60 -8.82 -36.15
C THR A 69 4.10 -7.91 -37.27
N PHE A 70 4.03 -6.61 -36.99
CA PHE A 70 3.67 -5.66 -38.03
C PHE A 70 4.81 -5.61 -39.06
N ALA A 71 4.51 -5.11 -40.26
CA ALA A 71 5.58 -4.82 -41.22
C ALA A 71 6.62 -3.91 -40.54
N LEU A 72 7.90 -4.17 -40.77
CA LEU A 72 9.01 -3.54 -40.04
C LEU A 72 8.94 -2.00 -40.03
N TRP A 73 8.44 -1.38 -41.11
CA TRP A 73 8.24 0.07 -41.18
C TRP A 73 7.12 0.58 -40.28
N ILE A 74 6.06 -0.21 -40.05
CA ILE A 74 5.00 0.10 -39.08
C ILE A 74 5.57 0.00 -37.66
N GLU A 75 6.32 -1.06 -37.34
CA GLU A 75 6.92 -1.22 -36.01
C GLU A 75 7.86 -0.06 -35.65
N VAL A 76 8.72 0.34 -36.60
CA VAL A 76 9.66 1.45 -36.44
C VAL A 76 8.95 2.78 -36.17
N LEU A 77 7.75 2.99 -36.72
CA LEU A 77 6.96 4.21 -36.46
C LEU A 77 6.13 4.09 -35.18
N LEU A 78 5.50 2.94 -34.95
CA LEU A 78 4.53 2.71 -33.89
C LEU A 78 5.20 2.69 -32.51
N VAL A 79 6.37 2.04 -32.38
CA VAL A 79 7.07 1.91 -31.09
C VAL A 79 7.47 3.27 -30.50
N PRO A 80 8.11 4.20 -31.25
CA PRO A 80 8.40 5.54 -30.73
C PRO A 80 7.15 6.35 -30.38
N VAL A 81 6.07 6.23 -31.17
CA VAL A 81 4.81 6.94 -30.90
C VAL A 81 4.18 6.47 -29.60
N LEU A 82 4.10 5.15 -29.37
CA LEU A 82 3.59 4.59 -28.11
C LEU A 82 4.49 4.96 -26.93
N ALA A 83 5.82 4.98 -27.11
CA ALA A 83 6.75 5.42 -26.08
C ALA A 83 6.56 6.90 -25.72
N LEU A 84 6.36 7.77 -26.71
CA LEU A 84 6.05 9.19 -26.49
C LEU A 84 4.73 9.38 -25.76
N LEU A 85 3.68 8.66 -26.15
CA LEU A 85 2.38 8.69 -25.46
C LEU A 85 2.50 8.23 -24.01
N GLY A 86 3.26 7.17 -23.74
CA GLY A 86 3.53 6.68 -22.38
C GLY A 86 4.32 7.69 -21.53
N ALA A 87 5.32 8.35 -22.12
CA ALA A 87 6.08 9.40 -21.45
C ALA A 87 5.20 10.61 -21.11
N MET A 88 4.37 11.07 -22.05
CA MET A 88 3.41 12.16 -21.82
C MET A 88 2.40 11.80 -20.74
N LEU A 89 1.91 10.55 -20.71
CA LEU A 89 1.00 10.09 -19.67
C LEU A 89 1.66 10.16 -18.29
N THR A 90 2.90 9.69 -18.18
CA THR A 90 3.65 9.71 -16.91
C THR A 90 3.86 11.15 -16.40
N ILE A 91 4.15 12.09 -17.31
CA ILE A 91 4.27 13.51 -16.96
C ILE A 91 2.91 14.08 -16.53
N ALA A 92 1.84 13.76 -17.27
CA ALA A 92 0.48 14.22 -16.95
C ALA A 92 -0.06 13.63 -15.64
N GLU A 93 0.45 12.48 -15.17
CA GLU A 93 0.10 11.91 -13.87
C GLU A 93 0.68 12.67 -12.67
N THR A 94 1.69 13.51 -12.89
CA THR A 94 2.44 14.16 -11.80
C THR A 94 1.71 15.38 -11.24
N ASP A 95 0.80 16.00 -12.01
CA ASP A 95 0.08 17.22 -11.61
C ASP A 95 -1.42 17.10 -11.95
N LYS A 96 -2.29 17.38 -10.97
CA LYS A 96 -3.76 17.40 -11.16
C LYS A 96 -4.20 18.40 -12.24
N LYS A 97 -3.42 19.45 -12.50
CA LYS A 97 -3.70 20.42 -13.57
C LYS A 97 -3.76 19.79 -14.97
N HIS A 98 -3.08 18.67 -15.18
CA HIS A 98 -3.04 17.95 -16.45
C HIS A 98 -4.02 16.77 -16.52
N HIS A 99 -4.99 16.69 -15.60
CA HIS A 99 -5.95 15.58 -15.55
C HIS A 99 -6.72 15.38 -16.86
N GLN A 100 -7.12 16.46 -17.55
CA GLN A 100 -7.80 16.35 -18.85
C GLN A 100 -6.90 15.71 -19.93
N VAL A 101 -5.62 16.08 -19.98
CA VAL A 101 -4.64 15.49 -20.91
C VAL A 101 -4.41 14.02 -20.57
N LYS A 102 -4.29 13.69 -19.28
CA LYS A 102 -4.20 12.31 -18.80
C LYS A 102 -5.38 11.48 -19.32
N VAL A 103 -6.61 11.94 -19.13
CA VAL A 103 -7.82 11.23 -19.56
C VAL A 103 -7.81 11.01 -21.07
N VAL A 104 -7.46 12.02 -21.87
CA VAL A 104 -7.35 11.88 -23.34
C VAL A 104 -6.29 10.84 -23.72
N LEU A 105 -5.11 10.88 -23.10
CA LEU A 105 -4.04 9.92 -23.36
C LEU A 105 -4.45 8.49 -22.97
N GLU A 106 -5.15 8.31 -21.85
CA GLU A 106 -5.71 7.02 -21.44
C GLU A 106 -6.75 6.51 -22.44
N TYR A 107 -7.64 7.37 -22.96
CA TYR A 107 -8.59 7.01 -24.01
C TYR A 107 -7.89 6.64 -25.32
N CYS A 108 -6.84 7.36 -25.73
CA CYS A 108 -6.05 7.03 -26.92
C CYS A 108 -5.37 5.66 -26.76
N LEU A 109 -4.72 5.40 -25.62
CA LEU A 109 -4.08 4.11 -25.34
C LEU A 109 -5.09 2.97 -25.22
N SER A 110 -6.24 3.22 -24.59
CA SER A 110 -7.31 2.24 -24.44
C SER A 110 -7.96 1.89 -25.78
N SER A 111 -8.29 2.90 -26.60
CA SER A 111 -8.85 2.68 -27.93
C SER A 111 -7.87 1.93 -28.84
N PHE A 112 -6.58 2.28 -28.80
CA PHE A 112 -5.53 1.52 -29.47
C PHE A 112 -5.51 0.05 -29.02
N GLY A 113 -5.54 -0.21 -27.70
CA GLY A 113 -5.64 -1.55 -27.14
C GLY A 113 -6.89 -2.33 -27.59
N ILE A 114 -8.04 -1.66 -27.70
CA ILE A 114 -9.29 -2.26 -28.18
C ILE A 114 -9.20 -2.61 -29.67
N VAL A 115 -8.68 -1.69 -30.51
CA VAL A 115 -8.48 -1.93 -31.94
C VAL A 115 -7.58 -3.15 -32.15
N LEU A 116 -6.50 -3.23 -31.36
CA LEU A 116 -5.60 -4.37 -31.33
C LEU A 116 -6.32 -5.68 -30.98
N ILE A 117 -7.13 -5.70 -29.92
CA ILE A 117 -7.92 -6.89 -29.53
C ILE A 117 -8.90 -7.30 -30.63
N VAL A 118 -9.64 -6.34 -31.19
CA VAL A 118 -10.62 -6.60 -32.26
C VAL A 118 -9.94 -7.13 -33.52
N TYR A 119 -8.80 -6.55 -33.90
CA TYR A 119 -7.99 -7.02 -35.03
C TYR A 119 -7.52 -8.46 -34.82
N THR A 120 -7.04 -8.79 -33.61
CA THR A 120 -6.61 -10.16 -33.30
C THR A 120 -7.78 -11.14 -33.30
N LEU A 121 -8.95 -10.76 -32.77
CA LEU A 121 -10.16 -11.59 -32.82
C LEU A 121 -10.65 -11.80 -34.25
N TYR A 122 -10.62 -10.76 -35.07
CA TYR A 122 -10.97 -10.83 -36.49
C TYR A 122 -10.06 -11.84 -37.20
N MET A 123 -8.74 -11.71 -37.06
CA MET A 123 -7.77 -12.60 -37.66
C MET A 123 -7.92 -14.05 -37.17
N LEU A 124 -8.20 -14.25 -35.87
CA LEU A 124 -8.43 -15.57 -35.28
C LEU A 124 -9.69 -16.25 -35.84
N MET A 125 -10.72 -15.47 -36.22
CA MET A 125 -11.94 -15.99 -36.85
C MET A 125 -11.80 -16.17 -38.37
N SER A 126 -11.07 -15.29 -39.06
CA SER A 126 -10.98 -15.27 -40.53
C SER A 126 -9.87 -16.17 -41.09
N ASP A 127 -8.76 -16.36 -40.35
CA ASP A 127 -7.59 -17.11 -40.81
C ASP A 127 -7.09 -18.11 -39.75
N PHE A 128 -8.00 -18.97 -39.29
CA PHE A 128 -7.68 -19.99 -38.28
C PHE A 128 -6.57 -20.95 -38.72
N GLY A 129 -6.34 -21.10 -40.04
CA GLY A 129 -5.24 -21.90 -40.58
C GLY A 129 -3.86 -21.34 -40.23
N GLU A 130 -3.72 -20.02 -40.11
CA GLU A 130 -2.49 -19.36 -39.68
C GLU A 130 -2.30 -19.41 -38.15
N PHE A 131 -3.39 -19.34 -37.38
CA PHE A 131 -3.36 -19.53 -35.93
C PHE A 131 -3.08 -20.99 -35.53
N GLY A 132 -3.59 -21.95 -36.30
CA GLY A 132 -3.32 -23.38 -36.13
C GLY A 132 -1.88 -23.80 -36.44
N LYS A 133 -1.03 -22.89 -36.94
CA LYS A 133 0.42 -23.11 -37.01
C LYS A 133 0.96 -23.13 -35.59
N GLU A 134 1.74 -24.17 -35.29
CA GLU A 134 2.31 -24.42 -33.97
C GLU A 134 2.99 -23.19 -33.35
N LYS A 135 3.73 -22.42 -34.15
CA LYS A 135 4.37 -21.17 -33.76
C LYS A 135 3.40 -20.12 -33.20
N THR A 136 2.31 -19.85 -33.91
CA THR A 136 1.31 -18.84 -33.54
C THR A 136 0.57 -19.24 -32.26
N ALA A 137 0.34 -20.54 -32.07
CA ALA A 137 -0.22 -21.08 -30.83
C ALA A 137 0.74 -20.88 -29.64
N TYR A 138 2.04 -21.13 -29.81
CA TYR A 138 3.01 -20.85 -28.76
C TYR A 138 3.14 -19.35 -28.45
N ASP A 139 3.13 -18.49 -29.48
CA ASP A 139 3.15 -17.03 -29.30
C ASP A 139 1.97 -16.55 -28.44
N PHE A 140 0.83 -17.26 -28.49
CA PHE A 140 -0.33 -17.02 -27.63
C PHE A 140 -0.19 -17.56 -26.21
N PHE A 141 0.18 -18.84 -26.04
CA PHE A 141 0.12 -19.51 -24.74
C PHE A 141 1.35 -19.26 -23.86
N VAL A 142 2.53 -19.06 -24.45
CA VAL A 142 3.79 -18.99 -23.70
C VAL A 142 3.84 -17.79 -22.75
N PRO A 143 3.53 -16.54 -23.13
CA PRO A 143 3.62 -15.42 -22.19
C PRO A 143 2.69 -15.55 -20.95
N PRO A 144 1.41 -15.96 -21.10
CA PRO A 144 0.55 -16.30 -19.96
C PRO A 144 1.07 -17.46 -19.11
N LEU A 145 1.60 -18.53 -19.73
CA LEU A 145 2.14 -19.69 -19.01
C LEU A 145 3.41 -19.32 -18.21
N LEU A 146 4.32 -18.54 -18.80
CA LEU A 146 5.49 -18.00 -18.12
C LEU A 146 5.08 -17.16 -16.91
N THR A 147 4.07 -16.30 -17.08
CA THR A 147 3.47 -15.51 -16.01
C THR A 147 2.94 -16.37 -14.87
N LEU A 148 2.15 -17.39 -15.20
CA LEU A 148 1.56 -18.30 -14.22
C LEU A 148 2.65 -19.04 -13.43
N CYS A 149 3.65 -19.57 -14.14
CA CYS A 149 4.78 -20.29 -13.55
C CYS A 149 5.73 -19.38 -12.76
N TYR A 150 5.67 -18.07 -12.99
CA TYR A 150 6.48 -17.08 -12.29
C TYR A 150 5.87 -16.62 -10.95
N LEU A 151 4.55 -16.77 -10.76
CA LEU A 151 3.89 -16.38 -9.50
C LEU A 151 4.49 -17.06 -8.25
N PRO A 152 4.78 -18.38 -8.25
CA PRO A 152 5.45 -19.04 -7.13
C PRO A 152 6.82 -18.43 -6.82
N PHE A 153 7.58 -18.05 -7.86
CA PHE A 153 8.87 -17.40 -7.70
C PHE A 153 8.73 -16.00 -7.07
N VAL A 154 7.78 -15.17 -7.55
CA VAL A 154 7.52 -13.84 -6.95
C VAL A 154 7.12 -13.98 -5.49
N PHE A 155 6.26 -14.95 -5.18
CA PHE A 155 5.88 -15.24 -3.80
C PHE A 155 7.09 -15.65 -2.94
N PHE A 156 7.94 -16.55 -3.44
CA PHE A 156 9.17 -16.94 -2.77
C PHE A 156 10.12 -15.75 -2.54
N MET A 157 10.31 -14.89 -3.56
CA MET A 157 11.11 -13.68 -3.44
C MET A 157 10.56 -12.71 -2.39
N LEU A 158 9.24 -12.59 -2.29
CA LEU A 158 8.57 -11.77 -1.30
C LEU A 158 8.78 -12.32 0.13
N VAL A 159 8.70 -13.64 0.30
CA VAL A 159 9.03 -14.32 1.57
C VAL A 159 10.50 -14.11 1.93
N TYR A 160 11.42 -14.43 1.00
CA TYR A 160 12.86 -14.31 1.18
C TYR A 160 13.26 -12.88 1.57
N SER A 161 12.83 -11.88 0.80
CA SER A 161 13.13 -10.47 1.04
C SER A 161 12.63 -10.00 2.41
N THR A 162 11.43 -10.45 2.81
CA THR A 162 10.89 -10.10 4.14
C THR A 162 11.73 -10.70 5.27
N TYR A 163 12.10 -11.98 5.15
CA TYR A 163 12.96 -12.64 6.14
C TYR A 163 14.35 -12.00 6.20
N GLU A 164 14.95 -11.65 5.06
CA GLU A 164 16.24 -10.96 5.00
C GLU A 164 16.18 -9.63 5.75
N GLN A 165 15.21 -8.77 5.43
CA GLN A 165 15.02 -7.47 6.09
C GLN A 165 14.86 -7.62 7.62
N VAL A 166 14.08 -8.62 8.05
CA VAL A 166 13.88 -8.93 9.46
C VAL A 166 15.18 -9.41 10.09
N PHE A 167 15.93 -10.30 9.43
CA PHE A 167 17.19 -10.81 9.96
C PHE A 167 18.29 -9.74 10.06
N VAL A 168 18.31 -8.78 9.13
CA VAL A 168 19.16 -7.58 9.22
C VAL A 168 18.77 -6.77 10.45
N ARG A 169 17.48 -6.51 10.69
CA ARG A 169 17.01 -5.81 11.90
C ARG A 169 17.42 -6.53 13.18
N LEU A 170 17.21 -7.85 13.25
CA LEU A 170 17.61 -8.67 14.39
C LEU A 170 19.13 -8.62 14.66
N LYS A 171 19.95 -8.41 13.63
CA LYS A 171 21.41 -8.22 13.80
C LYS A 171 21.73 -6.97 14.62
N PHE A 172 20.95 -5.90 14.45
CA PHE A 172 21.11 -4.66 15.20
C PHE A 172 20.47 -4.73 16.59
N SER A 173 19.34 -5.43 16.74
CA SER A 173 18.61 -5.49 18.02
C SER A 173 19.17 -6.51 19.01
N ILE A 174 19.73 -7.63 18.54
CA ILE A 174 20.22 -8.72 19.40
C ILE A 174 21.74 -8.82 19.32
N LYS A 175 22.43 -8.47 20.41
CA LYS A 175 23.91 -8.51 20.50
C LYS A 175 24.44 -9.94 20.46
N SER A 176 23.84 -10.86 21.22
CA SER A 176 24.31 -12.25 21.34
C SER A 176 24.01 -13.10 20.10
N ARG A 177 25.02 -13.83 19.63
CA ARG A 177 24.92 -14.68 18.42
C ARG A 177 23.96 -15.86 18.63
N LEU A 178 23.94 -16.48 19.82
CA LEU A 178 23.07 -17.61 20.14
C LEU A 178 21.60 -17.21 20.13
N HIS A 179 21.26 -16.11 20.82
CA HIS A 179 19.90 -15.56 20.83
C HIS A 179 19.43 -15.17 19.43
N ARG A 180 20.33 -14.66 18.57
CA ARG A 180 20.01 -14.35 17.19
C ARG A 180 19.65 -15.59 16.37
N TYR A 181 20.39 -16.70 16.52
CA TYR A 181 20.05 -17.94 15.82
C TYR A 181 18.74 -18.54 16.35
N ALA A 182 18.51 -18.53 17.67
CA ALA A 182 17.26 -18.95 18.27
C ALA A 182 16.08 -18.10 17.75
N ALA A 183 16.24 -16.78 17.69
CA ALA A 183 15.24 -15.86 17.15
C ALA A 183 14.90 -16.16 15.68
N LYS A 184 15.91 -16.41 14.85
CA LYS A 184 15.71 -16.80 13.43
C LYS A 184 14.95 -18.12 13.31
N PHE A 185 15.34 -19.13 14.09
CA PHE A 185 14.72 -20.45 14.06
C PHE A 185 13.25 -20.36 14.51
N TYR A 186 12.97 -19.72 15.64
CA TYR A 186 11.60 -19.52 16.11
C TYR A 186 10.77 -18.67 15.16
N ALA A 187 11.34 -17.61 14.59
CA ALA A 187 10.63 -16.80 13.60
C ALA A 187 10.24 -17.61 12.35
N PHE A 188 11.10 -18.54 11.91
CA PHE A 188 10.79 -19.43 10.80
C PHE A 188 9.63 -20.38 11.14
N ILE A 189 9.71 -21.07 12.28
CA ILE A 189 8.70 -22.05 12.71
C ILE A 189 7.36 -21.39 13.06
N LEU A 190 7.39 -20.30 13.83
CA LEU A 190 6.19 -19.67 14.38
C LEU A 190 5.49 -18.78 13.36
N PHE A 191 6.19 -18.07 12.49
CA PHE A 191 5.54 -17.17 11.53
C PHE A 191 5.33 -17.80 10.16
N ASN A 192 6.28 -18.61 9.67
CA ASN A 192 6.22 -19.23 8.35
C ASN A 192 5.85 -18.17 7.28
N PHE A 193 4.80 -18.37 6.48
CA PHE A 193 4.34 -17.40 5.47
C PHE A 193 3.54 -16.20 6.02
N ARG A 194 3.44 -16.01 7.35
CA ARG A 194 2.73 -14.88 7.97
C ARG A 194 3.62 -13.63 8.06
N LEU A 195 3.97 -13.09 6.91
CA LEU A 195 4.97 -12.03 6.75
C LEU A 195 4.66 -10.74 7.52
N SER A 196 3.40 -10.29 7.48
CA SER A 196 2.96 -9.12 8.28
C SER A 196 3.18 -9.31 9.79
N LEU A 197 3.01 -10.54 10.29
CA LEU A 197 3.22 -10.86 11.70
C LEU A 197 4.71 -10.94 12.04
N LEU A 198 5.51 -11.54 11.15
CA LEU A 198 6.97 -11.60 11.24
C LEU A 198 7.59 -10.19 11.32
N GLU A 199 7.16 -9.27 10.45
CA GLU A 199 7.62 -7.89 10.46
C GLU A 199 7.24 -7.18 11.75
N ARG A 200 5.97 -7.26 12.15
CA ARG A 200 5.48 -6.65 13.39
C ARG A 200 6.28 -7.15 14.60
N TRP A 201 6.54 -8.45 14.67
CA TRP A 201 7.38 -9.04 15.72
C TRP A 201 8.80 -8.49 15.70
N SER A 202 9.43 -8.36 14.54
CA SER A 202 10.79 -7.83 14.48
C SER A 202 10.91 -6.37 14.96
N PHE A 203 9.85 -5.56 14.81
CA PHE A 203 9.79 -4.22 15.42
C PHE A 203 9.67 -4.29 16.95
N GLN A 204 8.92 -5.27 17.47
CA GLN A 204 8.85 -5.51 18.92
C GLN A 204 10.21 -5.91 19.48
N VAL A 205 10.95 -6.79 18.78
CA VAL A 205 12.31 -7.16 19.17
C VAL A 205 13.25 -5.96 19.16
N ALA A 206 13.08 -5.02 18.23
CA ALA A 206 13.91 -3.81 18.20
C ALA A 206 13.66 -2.86 19.37
N LYS A 207 12.46 -2.90 19.98
CA LYS A 207 12.11 -2.14 21.18
C LYS A 207 12.51 -2.86 22.48
N ALA A 208 12.58 -4.19 22.44
CA ALA A 208 12.95 -4.99 23.59
C ALA A 208 14.48 -5.11 23.75
N SER A 209 14.99 -4.89 24.95
CA SER A 209 16.38 -5.24 25.30
C SER A 209 16.49 -6.76 25.47
N ILE A 210 16.92 -7.48 24.43
CA ILE A 210 17.07 -8.93 24.49
C ILE A 210 18.42 -9.29 25.13
N GLU A 211 18.40 -9.58 26.43
CA GLU A 211 19.57 -9.98 27.21
C GLU A 211 19.57 -11.49 27.49
N SER A 212 18.39 -12.08 27.59
CA SER A 212 18.16 -13.49 27.90
C SER A 212 17.26 -14.19 26.89
N HIS A 213 17.21 -15.52 26.98
CA HIS A 213 16.28 -16.33 26.22
C HIS A 213 14.82 -16.06 26.61
N SER A 214 14.55 -15.74 27.88
CA SER A 214 13.20 -15.41 28.35
C SER A 214 12.68 -14.15 27.64
N ASP A 215 13.50 -13.12 27.55
CA ASP A 215 13.13 -11.85 26.89
C ASP A 215 12.73 -12.10 25.43
N LEU A 216 13.48 -12.96 24.74
CA LEU A 216 13.16 -13.38 23.39
C LEU A 216 11.79 -14.07 23.33
N ILE A 217 11.53 -15.03 24.21
CA ILE A 217 10.23 -15.73 24.27
C ILE A 217 9.09 -14.75 24.56
N ASP A 218 9.32 -13.75 25.43
CA ASP A 218 8.31 -12.76 25.79
C ASP A 218 7.92 -11.86 24.61
N THR A 219 8.85 -11.58 23.68
CA THR A 219 8.49 -10.89 22.43
C THR A 219 7.51 -11.71 21.56
N PHE A 220 7.65 -13.04 21.52
CA PHE A 220 6.70 -13.90 20.81
C PHE A 220 5.36 -13.96 21.53
N LYS A 221 5.36 -14.15 22.86
CA LYS A 221 4.14 -14.14 23.68
C LYS A 221 3.36 -12.85 23.49
N TYR A 222 4.05 -11.70 23.52
CA TYR A 222 3.45 -10.40 23.28
C TYR A 222 2.73 -10.34 21.93
N ILE A 223 3.40 -10.75 20.84
CA ILE A 223 2.80 -10.69 19.50
C ILE A 223 1.59 -11.61 19.37
N PHE A 224 1.61 -12.79 19.98
CA PHE A 224 0.44 -13.67 19.98
C PHE A 224 -0.68 -13.15 20.88
N LYS A 225 -0.36 -12.55 22.03
CA LYS A 225 -1.33 -11.87 22.92
C LYS A 225 -2.06 -10.77 22.16
N VAL A 226 -1.33 -9.85 21.55
CA VAL A 226 -1.93 -8.73 20.81
C VAL A 226 -2.74 -9.22 19.61
N ARG A 227 -2.27 -10.24 18.87
CA ARG A 227 -3.04 -10.85 17.78
C ARG A 227 -4.34 -11.50 18.27
N HIS A 228 -4.33 -12.11 19.46
CA HIS A 228 -5.53 -12.69 20.05
C HIS A 228 -6.54 -11.60 20.43
N SER A 229 -6.07 -10.53 21.07
CA SER A 229 -6.90 -9.38 21.44
C SER A 229 -7.47 -8.64 20.21
N GLU A 230 -6.71 -8.57 19.10
CA GLU A 230 -7.21 -8.03 17.81
C GLU A 230 -8.36 -8.85 17.23
N LYS A 231 -8.33 -10.18 17.41
CA LYS A 231 -9.39 -11.07 16.94
C LYS A 231 -10.61 -11.07 17.87
N ASN A 232 -10.40 -10.81 19.16
CA ASN A 232 -11.42 -10.81 20.19
C ASN A 232 -11.36 -9.49 20.97
N PRO A 233 -11.77 -8.38 20.35
CA PRO A 233 -11.68 -7.07 20.98
C PRO A 233 -12.60 -7.00 22.19
N LYS A 234 -12.02 -6.74 23.36
CA LYS A 234 -12.78 -6.48 24.58
C LYS A 234 -13.65 -5.24 24.40
N GLU A 235 -14.85 -5.29 24.96
CA GLU A 235 -15.68 -4.10 25.11
C GLU A 235 -15.11 -3.22 26.22
N VAL A 236 -15.09 -1.91 25.96
CA VAL A 236 -14.63 -0.90 26.90
C VAL A 236 -15.85 -0.05 27.25
N PRO A 237 -16.17 0.14 28.55
CA PRO A 237 -17.24 1.05 28.96
C PRO A 237 -17.01 2.44 28.38
N LYS A 238 -18.09 3.09 27.92
CA LYS A 238 -18.00 4.37 27.21
C LYS A 238 -17.30 5.45 28.03
N GLU A 239 -17.43 5.40 29.36
CA GLU A 239 -16.85 6.34 30.31
C GLU A 239 -15.33 6.20 30.38
N GLN A 240 -14.81 4.98 30.17
CA GLN A 240 -13.39 4.69 30.28
C GLN A 240 -12.62 5.06 29.02
N GLY A 241 -13.24 5.04 27.84
CA GLY A 241 -12.60 5.37 26.57
C GLY A 241 -13.11 4.50 25.43
N TRP A 242 -12.21 4.11 24.54
CA TRP A 242 -12.54 3.27 23.39
C TRP A 242 -11.72 2.00 23.35
N SER A 243 -12.29 0.94 22.79
CA SER A 243 -11.53 -0.26 22.43
C SER A 243 -10.48 0.11 21.37
N PRO A 244 -9.18 -0.16 21.60
CA PRO A 244 -8.14 0.17 20.63
C PRO A 244 -8.42 -0.41 19.26
N TYR A 245 -8.95 -1.62 19.19
CA TYR A 245 -9.19 -2.31 17.93
C TYR A 245 -10.31 -1.70 17.10
N LYS A 246 -11.34 -1.13 17.75
CA LYS A 246 -12.39 -0.36 17.06
C LYS A 246 -11.89 1.03 16.67
N ALA A 247 -11.17 1.70 17.58
CA ALA A 247 -10.70 3.07 17.37
C ALA A 247 -9.76 3.21 16.17
N LYS A 248 -8.91 2.21 15.89
CA LYS A 248 -8.04 2.19 14.70
C LYS A 248 -8.79 2.33 13.37
N GLU A 249 -10.07 1.93 13.34
CA GLU A 249 -10.88 1.81 12.14
C GLU A 249 -11.89 2.95 11.96
N PHE A 250 -12.00 3.89 12.92
CA PHE A 250 -12.99 4.98 12.87
C PHE A 250 -12.93 5.83 11.59
N LEU A 251 -11.74 5.99 11.00
CA LEU A 251 -11.53 6.76 9.78
C LEU A 251 -11.11 5.89 8.58
N VAL A 252 -11.51 4.61 8.56
CA VAL A 252 -11.17 3.71 7.44
C VAL A 252 -11.82 4.14 6.12
N ASN A 253 -13.06 4.62 6.16
CA ASN A 253 -13.79 5.07 4.97
C ASN A 253 -13.21 6.38 4.40
N GLU A 254 -12.61 7.20 5.26
CA GLU A 254 -11.88 8.41 4.87
C GLU A 254 -10.45 8.12 4.37
N GLY A 255 -10.04 6.85 4.46
CA GLY A 255 -8.74 6.36 4.01
C GLY A 255 -7.58 6.85 4.87
N VAL A 256 -7.80 7.05 6.18
CA VAL A 256 -6.78 7.40 7.18
C VAL A 256 -6.86 6.50 8.43
N ASN A 257 -7.05 5.19 8.23
CA ASN A 257 -6.96 4.22 9.32
C ASN A 257 -5.54 4.14 9.90
N THR A 258 -5.44 3.82 11.18
CA THR A 258 -4.13 3.68 11.81
C THR A 258 -3.50 2.32 11.50
N GLY A 259 -2.18 2.24 11.72
CA GLY A 259 -1.46 0.97 11.78
C GLY A 259 -1.78 0.17 13.05
N PHE A 260 -0.86 -0.72 13.41
CA PHE A 260 -0.98 -1.53 14.63
C PHE A 260 -0.90 -0.67 15.90
N TYR A 261 -1.77 -0.96 16.86
CA TYR A 261 -1.69 -0.42 18.22
C TYR A 261 -0.60 -1.16 18.98
N ASN A 262 0.42 -0.43 19.41
CA ASN A 262 1.60 -1.02 20.03
C ASN A 262 2.03 -0.18 21.22
N ARG A 263 2.70 -0.85 22.16
CA ARG A 263 3.42 -0.21 23.25
C ARG A 263 4.46 0.77 22.69
N SER A 264 4.44 1.99 23.21
CA SER A 264 5.44 3.03 22.97
C SER A 264 6.55 2.91 24.02
N PHE A 265 6.52 3.76 25.04
CA PHE A 265 7.41 3.81 26.19
C PHE A 265 6.58 3.59 27.46
N GLU A 266 7.14 2.90 28.44
CA GLU A 266 6.45 2.54 29.69
C GLU A 266 5.04 1.98 29.44
N ASP A 267 3.98 2.56 29.99
CA ASP A 267 2.61 2.05 29.88
C ASP A 267 1.78 2.75 28.79
N GLU A 268 2.41 3.60 27.97
CA GLU A 268 1.76 4.28 26.87
C GLU A 268 1.67 3.39 25.62
N TRP A 269 0.48 3.40 25.03
CA TRP A 269 0.19 2.71 23.78
C TRP A 269 -0.33 3.68 22.74
N PHE A 270 0.13 3.51 21.50
CA PHE A 270 -0.29 4.36 20.41
C PHE A 270 -0.41 3.60 19.08
N ALA A 271 -1.20 4.18 18.18
CA ALA A 271 -1.13 3.91 16.75
C ALA A 271 -1.30 5.21 15.99
N SER A 272 -0.76 5.25 14.78
CA SER A 272 -0.95 6.36 13.85
C SER A 272 -1.25 5.86 12.45
N SER A 273 -1.98 6.66 11.67
CA SER A 273 -2.05 6.49 10.22
C SER A 273 -0.75 6.96 9.57
N PRO A 274 -0.44 6.51 8.35
CA PRO A 274 0.47 7.23 7.47
C PRO A 274 -0.01 8.67 7.29
N MET A 275 0.93 9.59 7.10
CA MET A 275 0.60 10.96 6.68
C MET A 275 0.07 10.91 5.25
N LYS A 276 -1.12 11.45 5.03
CA LYS A 276 -1.76 11.52 3.72
C LYS A 276 -1.72 12.95 3.22
N GLU A 277 -1.17 13.12 2.03
CA GLU A 277 -1.14 14.40 1.33
C GLU A 277 -2.52 14.67 0.71
N PHE A 278 -2.99 15.92 0.79
CA PHE A 278 -4.32 16.27 0.25
C PHE A 278 -4.39 17.61 -0.48
N SER A 279 -3.48 18.55 -0.21
CA SER A 279 -3.43 19.82 -0.94
C SER A 279 -2.54 19.74 -2.17
N ASP A 280 -2.69 20.72 -3.05
CA ASP A 280 -1.84 20.91 -4.23
C ASP A 280 -0.72 21.91 -3.89
N GLY A 281 0.50 21.67 -4.39
CA GLY A 281 1.66 22.54 -4.17
C GLY A 281 2.99 21.80 -4.16
N ILE A 282 4.10 22.54 -4.18
CA ILE A 282 5.46 21.97 -4.10
C ILE A 282 5.63 21.18 -2.78
N ILE A 283 5.07 21.72 -1.69
CA ILE A 283 5.02 21.04 -0.39
C ILE A 283 3.54 20.89 0.00
N PRO A 284 2.94 19.72 -0.24
CA PRO A 284 1.53 19.49 0.03
C PRO A 284 1.25 19.36 1.54
N ASP A 285 0.08 19.83 1.95
CA ASP A 285 -0.46 19.74 3.29
C ASP A 285 -0.84 18.30 3.61
N LYS A 286 -0.68 17.93 4.87
CA LYS A 286 -0.75 16.53 5.32
C LYS A 286 -1.77 16.36 6.42
N ILE A 287 -2.46 15.23 6.43
CA ILE A 287 -3.34 14.83 7.52
C ILE A 287 -2.92 13.48 8.08
N ALA A 288 -3.01 13.32 9.39
CA ALA A 288 -2.77 12.06 10.07
C ALA A 288 -3.69 11.88 11.28
N TYR A 289 -4.08 10.63 11.50
CA TYR A 289 -4.90 10.21 12.62
C TYR A 289 -4.07 9.41 13.63
N TYR A 290 -4.27 9.66 14.91
CA TYR A 290 -3.54 9.07 16.02
C TYR A 290 -4.52 8.62 17.10
N ILE A 291 -4.20 7.50 17.73
CA ILE A 291 -4.87 7.01 18.93
C ILE A 291 -3.84 6.75 20.01
N GLU A 292 -4.12 7.18 21.24
CA GLU A 292 -3.22 7.12 22.38
C GLU A 292 -3.97 6.64 23.63
N GLY A 293 -3.32 5.85 24.48
CA GLY A 293 -3.93 5.29 25.69
C GLY A 293 -3.07 4.22 26.35
N SER A 294 -3.72 3.20 26.92
CA SER A 294 -3.11 2.03 27.55
C SER A 294 -3.38 0.76 26.72
N GLU A 295 -2.83 -0.38 27.15
CA GLU A 295 -2.94 -1.67 26.40
C GLU A 295 -4.37 -2.02 25.98
N ASP A 296 -5.34 -1.82 26.87
CA ASP A 296 -6.73 -2.24 26.67
C ASP A 296 -7.67 -1.07 26.35
N VAL A 297 -7.26 0.19 26.55
CA VAL A 297 -8.14 1.36 26.46
C VAL A 297 -7.46 2.54 25.76
N VAL A 298 -8.07 3.03 24.68
CA VAL A 298 -7.71 4.32 24.08
C VAL A 298 -8.37 5.44 24.87
N LYS A 299 -7.58 6.44 25.24
CA LYS A 299 -8.00 7.62 25.99
C LYS A 299 -8.07 8.88 25.13
N VAL A 300 -7.28 8.95 24.06
CA VAL A 300 -7.21 10.12 23.19
C VAL A 300 -7.29 9.69 21.73
N LEU A 301 -8.19 10.32 20.99
CA LEU A 301 -8.25 10.31 19.53
C LEU A 301 -7.74 11.67 19.06
N LYS A 302 -6.81 11.68 18.12
CA LYS A 302 -6.14 12.90 17.67
C LYS A 302 -6.08 12.93 16.16
N LEU A 303 -6.65 13.96 15.57
CA LEU A 303 -6.59 14.22 14.14
C LEU A 303 -5.78 15.49 13.93
N ARG A 304 -4.72 15.42 13.14
CA ARG A 304 -3.83 16.56 12.90
C ARG A 304 -3.69 16.86 11.42
N VAL A 305 -3.89 18.12 11.07
CA VAL A 305 -3.61 18.69 9.76
C VAL A 305 -2.37 19.57 9.87
N TYR A 306 -1.41 19.36 8.98
CA TYR A 306 -0.18 20.10 8.83
C TYR A 306 -0.32 20.99 7.60
N VAL A 307 -0.48 22.29 7.82
CA VAL A 307 -0.60 23.31 6.78
C VAL A 307 0.78 23.89 6.53
N ASN A 308 1.36 23.58 5.37
CA ASN A 308 2.68 24.08 5.02
C ASN A 308 2.64 25.51 4.48
N ASP A 309 1.50 25.94 3.94
CA ASP A 309 1.32 27.26 3.32
C ASP A 309 -0.01 27.86 3.74
N ALA A 310 0.05 29.00 4.45
CA ALA A 310 -1.13 29.64 5.00
C ALA A 310 -2.15 30.10 3.93
N SER A 311 -1.75 30.23 2.66
CA SER A 311 -2.69 30.54 1.58
C SER A 311 -3.75 29.45 1.36
N ARG A 312 -3.51 28.22 1.85
CA ARG A 312 -4.42 27.07 1.73
C ARG A 312 -5.22 26.79 3.01
N THR A 313 -5.31 27.78 3.90
CA THR A 313 -6.01 27.64 5.18
C THR A 313 -7.46 27.15 5.00
N ASP A 314 -8.22 27.74 4.08
CA ASP A 314 -9.63 27.36 3.87
C ASP A 314 -9.76 25.88 3.47
N GLN A 315 -8.92 25.41 2.54
CA GLN A 315 -8.88 24.00 2.12
C GLN A 315 -8.51 23.07 3.28
N ALA A 316 -7.57 23.49 4.14
CA ALA A 316 -7.17 22.72 5.31
C ALA A 316 -8.29 22.65 6.36
N CYS A 317 -9.03 23.74 6.57
CA CYS A 317 -10.17 23.80 7.48
C CYS A 317 -11.32 22.92 7.00
N GLU A 318 -11.72 23.02 5.73
CA GLU A 318 -12.74 22.14 5.14
C GLU A 318 -12.36 20.66 5.27
N LYS A 319 -11.07 20.35 5.01
CA LYS A 319 -10.58 18.98 5.14
C LYS A 319 -10.60 18.51 6.59
N LEU A 320 -10.20 19.35 7.54
CA LEU A 320 -10.23 19.02 8.96
C LEU A 320 -11.66 18.81 9.45
N GLU A 321 -12.58 19.72 9.10
CA GLU A 321 -13.98 19.66 9.50
C GLU A 321 -14.64 18.35 9.07
N ALA A 322 -14.54 17.99 7.78
CA ALA A 322 -15.13 16.76 7.26
C ALA A 322 -14.61 15.50 7.98
N MET A 323 -13.30 15.45 8.27
CA MET A 323 -12.67 14.33 8.94
C MET A 323 -12.97 14.30 10.45
N ALA A 324 -13.06 15.46 11.08
CA ALA A 324 -13.40 15.60 12.50
C ALA A 324 -14.88 15.27 12.75
N GLU A 325 -15.77 15.63 11.83
CA GLU A 325 -17.19 15.22 11.82
C GLU A 325 -17.30 13.69 11.77
N ALA A 326 -16.63 13.04 10.81
CA ALA A 326 -16.61 11.59 10.68
C ALA A 326 -16.03 10.89 11.94
N LEU A 327 -14.99 11.47 12.53
CA LEU A 327 -14.40 10.97 13.78
C LEU A 327 -15.36 11.11 14.95
N SER A 328 -16.06 12.25 15.09
CA SER A 328 -17.03 12.50 16.15
C SER A 328 -18.22 11.52 16.04
N ILE A 329 -18.77 11.34 14.84
CA ILE A 329 -19.86 10.39 14.61
C ILE A 329 -19.42 8.96 14.93
N SER A 330 -18.23 8.55 14.48
CA SER A 330 -17.75 7.18 14.70
C SER A 330 -17.38 6.88 16.16
N SER A 331 -16.89 7.89 16.89
CA SER A 331 -16.38 7.71 18.26
C SER A 331 -17.40 8.06 19.36
N LEU A 332 -18.27 9.03 19.13
CA LEU A 332 -19.28 9.53 20.09
C LEU A 332 -20.71 9.21 19.65
N GLY A 333 -20.95 8.94 18.37
CA GLY A 333 -22.29 8.77 17.82
C GLY A 333 -23.00 10.09 17.49
N LEU A 334 -22.28 11.22 17.52
CA LEU A 334 -22.84 12.57 17.35
C LEU A 334 -21.97 13.39 16.37
N PRO A 335 -22.59 14.29 15.56
CA PRO A 335 -21.85 15.26 14.74
C PRO A 335 -21.13 16.30 15.62
N LEU A 336 -20.24 17.10 15.04
CA LEU A 336 -19.67 18.25 15.74
C LEU A 336 -20.72 19.34 15.95
N SER A 337 -20.55 20.13 17.00
CA SER A 337 -21.34 21.33 17.25
C SER A 337 -21.08 22.41 16.20
N ASP A 338 -22.04 23.32 16.04
CA ASP A 338 -21.89 24.47 15.14
C ASP A 338 -20.78 25.42 15.63
N GLU A 339 -20.57 25.50 16.95
CA GLU A 339 -19.47 26.26 17.57
C GLU A 339 -18.11 25.66 17.21
N MET A 340 -17.96 24.33 17.25
CA MET A 340 -16.72 23.67 16.86
C MET A 340 -16.45 23.82 15.36
N LYS A 341 -17.48 23.70 14.51
CA LYS A 341 -17.35 23.96 13.06
C LYS A 341 -16.89 25.39 12.78
N SER A 342 -17.54 26.36 13.44
CA SER A 342 -17.16 27.78 13.36
C SER A 342 -15.72 28.03 13.84
N ALA A 343 -15.28 27.34 14.89
CA ALA A 343 -13.92 27.43 15.40
C ALA A 343 -12.89 26.85 14.40
N ILE A 344 -13.22 25.73 13.73
CA ILE A 344 -12.40 25.14 12.66
C ILE A 344 -12.29 26.11 11.49
N SER A 345 -13.41 26.61 10.95
CA SER A 345 -13.39 27.55 9.82
C SER A 345 -12.62 28.84 10.16
N GLY A 346 -12.71 29.30 11.41
CA GLY A 346 -12.01 30.49 11.89
C GLY A 346 -10.57 30.28 12.34
N CYS A 347 -10.03 29.05 12.32
CA CYS A 347 -8.71 28.71 12.88
C CYS A 347 -8.51 29.17 14.33
N ASN A 348 -9.56 29.13 15.14
CA ASN A 348 -9.51 29.58 16.54
C ASN A 348 -9.50 28.38 17.47
N SER A 349 -8.60 28.38 18.46
CA SER A 349 -8.59 27.31 19.46
C SER A 349 -9.89 27.32 20.26
N TYR A 350 -10.50 26.16 20.43
CA TYR A 350 -11.80 26.00 21.07
C TYR A 350 -11.89 24.64 21.78
N SER A 351 -12.73 24.54 22.81
CA SER A 351 -12.92 23.31 23.56
C SER A 351 -14.32 23.23 24.12
N GLU A 352 -14.89 22.04 24.07
CA GLU A 352 -16.24 21.73 24.54
C GLU A 352 -16.31 20.35 25.19
N LYS A 353 -17.37 20.10 25.95
CA LYS A 353 -17.65 18.81 26.56
C LYS A 353 -18.89 18.18 25.93
N VAL A 354 -18.74 16.95 25.45
CA VAL A 354 -19.79 16.17 24.80
C VAL A 354 -19.77 14.76 25.36
N GLU A 355 -20.91 14.25 25.86
CA GLU A 355 -21.04 12.87 26.38
C GLU A 355 -19.95 12.46 27.40
N GLY A 356 -19.59 13.38 28.31
CA GLY A 356 -18.54 13.14 29.32
C GLY A 356 -17.11 13.11 28.78
N LYS A 357 -16.90 13.46 27.50
CA LYS A 357 -15.60 13.60 26.86
C LYS A 357 -15.32 15.07 26.52
N THR A 358 -14.05 15.39 26.29
CA THR A 358 -13.64 16.74 25.88
C THR A 358 -13.19 16.70 24.43
N ILE A 359 -13.78 17.56 23.60
CA ILE A 359 -13.35 17.82 22.23
C ILE A 359 -12.63 19.16 22.22
N ALA A 360 -11.40 19.21 21.70
CA ALA A 360 -10.63 20.43 21.63
C ALA A 360 -9.97 20.61 20.26
N LEU A 361 -10.06 21.82 19.72
CA LEU A 361 -9.28 22.30 18.59
C LEU A 361 -8.09 23.10 19.13
N VAL A 362 -6.89 22.70 18.73
CA VAL A 362 -5.62 23.39 19.05
C VAL A 362 -4.98 23.85 17.75
N VAL A 363 -4.63 25.14 17.71
CA VAL A 363 -3.94 25.76 16.58
C VAL A 363 -2.53 26.15 17.01
N LYS A 364 -1.51 25.72 16.27
CA LYS A 364 -0.11 26.00 16.59
C LYS A 364 0.65 26.45 15.36
N HIS A 365 1.18 27.68 15.40
CA HIS A 365 1.99 28.21 14.30
C HIS A 365 3.44 27.74 14.40
N TRP A 366 4.07 27.50 13.24
CA TRP A 366 5.47 27.13 13.16
C TRP A 366 6.34 28.39 13.15
N PRO A 367 7.22 28.56 14.14
CA PRO A 367 8.06 29.74 14.21
C PRO A 367 9.01 29.78 13.01
N ASN A 368 9.14 30.95 12.38
CA ASN A 368 10.07 31.23 11.28
C ASN A 368 9.88 30.34 10.03
N HIS A 369 8.67 29.82 9.79
CA HIS A 369 8.38 29.09 8.56
C HIS A 369 8.10 30.06 7.40
N GLU A 370 8.77 29.87 6.26
CA GLU A 370 8.73 30.78 5.09
C GLU A 370 7.30 31.10 4.62
N PHE A 371 6.41 30.12 4.67
CA PHE A 371 5.00 30.25 4.25
C PHE A 371 4.01 30.34 5.41
N ASN A 372 4.47 30.70 6.61
CA ASN A 372 3.64 30.83 7.83
C ASN A 372 2.85 29.56 8.15
N GLY A 373 3.48 28.39 8.03
CA GLY A 373 2.85 27.09 8.26
C GLY A 373 2.39 26.90 9.70
N PHE A 374 1.41 26.01 9.91
CA PHE A 374 0.81 25.74 11.20
C PHE A 374 0.18 24.34 11.25
N ASP A 375 -0.08 23.87 12.47
CA ASP A 375 -0.84 22.64 12.72
C ASP A 375 -2.21 22.94 13.34
N LEU A 376 -3.25 22.35 12.75
CA LEU A 376 -4.59 22.26 13.33
C LEU A 376 -4.77 20.85 13.90
N THR A 377 -5.08 20.76 15.19
CA THR A 377 -5.25 19.46 15.86
C THR A 377 -6.61 19.39 16.55
N ILE A 378 -7.43 18.42 16.15
CA ILE A 378 -8.63 18.00 16.89
C ILE A 378 -8.25 16.88 17.86
N LEU A 379 -8.64 17.05 19.12
CA LEU A 379 -8.43 16.09 20.20
C LEU A 379 -9.78 15.70 20.79
N ILE A 380 -10.10 14.40 20.80
CA ILE A 380 -11.23 13.86 21.55
C ILE A 380 -10.65 13.01 22.68
N SER A 381 -10.86 13.43 23.92
CA SER A 381 -10.26 12.82 25.10
C SER A 381 -11.31 12.31 26.09
N SER A 382 -11.09 11.11 26.60
CA SER A 382 -11.81 10.55 27.74
C SER A 382 -11.05 10.92 29.01
N ILE A 383 -11.79 11.36 30.04
CA ILE A 383 -11.24 11.69 31.36
C ILE A 383 -10.52 10.48 31.98
#